data_AF-W2PH55-F1
#
_entry.id   AF-W2PH55-F1
#
_cell.length_a   1.000
_cell.length_b   1.000
_cell.length_c   1.000
_cell.angle_alpha   90.00
_cell.angle_beta   90.00
_cell.angle_gamma   90.00
#
_symmetry.space_group_name_H-M   'P 1'
#
loop_
_entity.id
_entity.type
_entity.pdbx_description
1 polymer ?
#
loop_
_entity_poly.entity_id
_entity_poly.type
_entity_poly.pdbx_seq_one_letter_code
_entity_poly.pdbx_strand_id
1 'polypeptide(L)'
;MDDALWLTSMGKQSTGKSYFLNHLAGTSFAISGSRCTDGAWLSLRFVSDVLLVVLDFEGLGSFERSEQEDIFLSVLNASVSLFTVFRMESRFDKDIDGLFSRFQKGVQLIKNDPRLFRGLLFMSVIDVNMNDRLGVVNDLAAKLNAIFESSREQNFLTEMYAGQVTINCTPPFGTVEYYQSMENDAAKALLSIVREAATGFSTGKAFLDCLRIVLAKISMLDWTSMDKSTQYLVISDVKQKLPGILRTGCHVPQTLVADATISSGLKESVLQVGTRDKLVVSLTATCQAYPGFATKCMALNNVILLDTIADDAIDFGFDVTALETRSTKQIHTTLVALFKLSWRKWNLADPD
;
A
#
# COMPACT_ATOMS: atom_id res chain seq x y z
N MET A 1 7.50 8.57 3.84
CA MET A 1 6.44 8.30 4.85
C MET A 1 6.52 6.82 5.10
N ASP A 2 7.06 6.44 6.25
CA ASP A 2 7.95 5.28 6.28
C ASP A 2 7.37 4.08 7.01
N ASP A 3 6.19 4.20 7.61
CA ASP A 3 5.44 3.04 8.09
C ASP A 3 3.94 3.28 7.92
N ALA A 4 3.28 2.30 7.30
CA ALA A 4 1.84 2.17 7.29
C ALA A 4 1.47 0.98 8.18
N LEU A 5 0.47 1.17 9.03
CA LEU A 5 -0.16 0.12 9.82
C LEU A 5 -1.62 0.05 9.45
N TRP A 6 -2.22 -1.12 9.61
CA TRP A 6 -3.59 -1.31 9.21
C TRP A 6 -4.42 -2.03 10.27
N LEU A 7 -5.51 -1.36 10.60
CA LEU A 7 -6.52 -1.75 11.57
C LEU A 7 -7.76 -2.16 10.80
N THR A 8 -8.29 -3.35 11.08
CA THR A 8 -9.53 -3.81 10.46
C THR A 8 -10.55 -4.19 11.51
N SER A 9 -11.82 -4.20 11.12
CA SER A 9 -12.89 -4.79 11.93
C SER A 9 -13.50 -5.98 11.23
N MET A 10 -14.04 -6.90 12.03
CA MET A 10 -14.67 -8.12 11.56
C MET A 10 -15.74 -8.58 12.57
N GLY A 11 -16.72 -9.37 12.11
CA GLY A 11 -17.81 -9.86 12.96
C GLY A 11 -19.13 -9.91 12.23
N LYS A 12 -20.19 -10.36 12.92
CA LYS A 12 -21.56 -10.39 12.38
C LYS A 12 -22.04 -8.98 12.02
N GLN A 13 -23.09 -8.90 11.22
CA GLN A 13 -23.78 -7.64 10.96
C GLN A 13 -24.31 -7.02 12.27
N SER A 14 -24.39 -5.68 12.31
CA SER A 14 -24.96 -4.92 13.44
C SER A 14 -24.28 -5.10 14.82
N THR A 15 -23.05 -5.60 14.90
CA THR A 15 -22.28 -5.68 16.17
C THR A 15 -21.55 -4.39 16.55
N GLY A 16 -21.84 -3.26 15.88
CA GLY A 16 -21.23 -1.95 16.18
C GLY A 16 -19.77 -1.79 15.70
N LYS A 17 -19.35 -2.50 14.65
CA LYS A 17 -17.99 -2.44 14.07
C LYS A 17 -17.56 -1.03 13.68
N SER A 18 -18.34 -0.37 12.82
CA SER A 18 -18.06 0.98 12.32
C SER A 18 -18.03 2.00 13.46
N TYR A 19 -18.95 1.87 14.43
CA TYR A 19 -18.96 2.71 15.63
C TYR A 19 -17.68 2.55 16.45
N PHE A 20 -17.27 1.31 16.69
CA PHE A 20 -16.06 1.00 17.46
C PHE A 20 -14.81 1.56 16.78
N LEU A 21 -14.67 1.37 15.47
CA LEU A 21 -13.55 1.93 14.70
C LEU A 21 -13.53 3.46 14.73
N ASN A 22 -14.69 4.11 14.60
CA ASN A 22 -14.80 5.56 14.68
C ASN A 22 -14.27 6.12 16.00
N HIS A 23 -14.56 5.45 17.12
CA HIS A 23 -14.10 5.89 18.43
C HIS A 23 -12.64 5.49 18.71
N LEU A 24 -12.24 4.28 18.30
CA LEU A 24 -10.87 3.78 18.54
C LEU A 24 -9.82 4.57 17.73
N ALA A 25 -10.11 4.86 16.45
CA ALA A 25 -9.13 5.46 15.53
C ALA A 25 -9.48 6.89 15.11
N GLY A 26 -10.63 7.43 15.52
CA GLY A 26 -11.10 8.76 15.13
C GLY A 26 -11.53 8.83 13.65
N THR A 27 -12.15 7.76 13.14
CA THR A 27 -12.69 7.71 11.77
C THR A 27 -14.15 8.17 11.70
N SER A 28 -14.75 8.19 10.51
CA SER A 28 -16.13 8.64 10.28
C SER A 28 -16.90 7.72 9.32
N PHE A 29 -16.78 6.40 9.51
CA PHE A 29 -17.60 5.42 8.81
C PHE A 29 -19.08 5.61 9.15
N ALA A 30 -19.97 5.30 8.19
CA ALA A 30 -21.40 5.33 8.42
C ALA A 30 -21.80 4.33 9.51
N ILE A 31 -22.77 4.71 10.34
CA ILE A 31 -23.29 3.87 11.43
C ILE A 31 -24.82 3.77 11.27
N SER A 32 -25.35 2.56 11.41
CA SER A 32 -26.79 2.29 11.46
C SER A 32 -27.08 1.13 12.41
N GLY A 33 -28.31 1.06 12.93
CA GLY A 33 -28.83 -0.12 13.63
C GLY A 33 -29.18 -1.27 12.69
N SER A 34 -29.34 -0.99 11.39
CA SER A 34 -29.52 -1.97 10.31
C SER A 34 -28.21 -2.19 9.53
N ARG A 35 -28.26 -2.95 8.43
CA ARG A 35 -27.15 -3.05 7.46
C ARG A 35 -26.70 -1.64 7.07
N CYS A 36 -25.42 -1.33 7.31
CA CYS A 36 -24.84 -0.01 7.04
C CYS A 36 -23.65 -0.07 6.08
N THR A 37 -22.75 -1.02 6.32
CA THR A 37 -21.53 -1.19 5.52
C THR A 37 -21.83 -2.19 4.40
N ASP A 38 -21.49 -1.82 3.18
CA ASP A 38 -21.54 -2.68 1.99
C ASP A 38 -20.13 -2.84 1.43
N GLY A 39 -19.62 -4.07 1.36
CA GLY A 39 -18.23 -4.34 0.99
C GLY A 39 -17.20 -3.91 2.05
N ALA A 40 -16.09 -3.29 1.62
CA ALA A 40 -15.01 -2.83 2.50
C ALA A 40 -14.69 -1.35 2.24
N TRP A 41 -14.60 -0.58 3.33
CA TRP A 41 -14.37 0.86 3.31
C TRP A 41 -13.05 1.20 3.98
N LEU A 42 -12.35 2.21 3.48
CA LEU A 42 -11.02 2.62 3.97
C LEU A 42 -11.05 4.06 4.45
N SER A 43 -10.42 4.32 5.61
CA SER A 43 -10.13 5.65 6.14
C SER A 43 -8.65 5.74 6.51
N LEU A 44 -8.06 6.93 6.42
CA LEU A 44 -6.66 7.19 6.75
C LEU A 44 -6.55 8.12 7.97
N ARG A 45 -5.62 7.81 8.87
CA ARG A 45 -5.34 8.62 10.07
C ARG A 45 -3.84 8.70 10.30
N PHE A 46 -3.35 9.86 10.67
CA PHE A 46 -1.99 10.01 11.15
C PHE A 46 -1.98 9.86 12.67
N VAL A 47 -1.17 8.92 13.16
CA VAL A 47 -0.94 8.72 14.59
C VAL A 47 0.57 8.83 14.80
N SER A 48 1.01 9.96 15.35
CA SER A 48 2.42 10.34 15.38
C SER A 48 3.02 10.32 13.96
N ASP A 49 4.13 9.62 13.74
CA ASP A 49 4.80 9.52 12.43
C ASP A 49 4.34 8.32 11.59
N VAL A 50 3.28 7.63 12.02
CA VAL A 50 2.76 6.41 11.38
C VAL A 50 1.43 6.69 10.67
N LEU A 51 1.29 6.17 9.44
CA LEU A 51 0.03 6.18 8.72
C LEU A 51 -0.82 4.98 9.16
N LEU A 52 -1.87 5.24 9.92
CA LEU A 52 -2.88 4.25 10.26
C LEU A 52 -3.95 4.18 9.15
N VAL A 53 -4.02 3.04 8.48
CA VAL A 53 -5.05 2.67 7.52
C VAL A 53 -6.14 1.89 8.24
N VAL A 54 -7.36 2.41 8.28
CA VAL A 54 -8.48 1.76 8.96
C VAL A 54 -9.42 1.19 7.91
N LEU A 55 -9.71 -0.10 7.97
CA LEU A 55 -10.64 -0.78 7.09
C LEU A 55 -11.88 -1.24 7.85
N ASP A 56 -13.05 -0.76 7.44
CA ASP A 56 -14.35 -1.24 7.92
C ASP A 56 -14.93 -2.23 6.94
N PHE A 57 -15.06 -3.49 7.36
CA PHE A 57 -15.62 -4.56 6.54
C PHE A 57 -17.10 -4.77 6.85
N GLU A 58 -17.86 -5.12 5.82
CA GLU A 58 -19.22 -5.61 5.96
C GLU A 58 -19.29 -6.79 6.94
N GLY A 59 -20.37 -6.85 7.72
CA GLY A 59 -20.57 -7.92 8.68
C GLY A 59 -20.88 -9.26 8.02
N LEU A 60 -20.28 -10.34 8.50
CA LEU A 60 -20.39 -11.67 7.90
C LEU A 60 -21.74 -12.33 8.14
N GLY A 61 -22.06 -13.36 7.35
CA GLY A 61 -23.28 -14.15 7.49
C GLY A 61 -24.53 -13.40 7.00
N SER A 62 -24.36 -12.47 6.05
CA SER A 62 -25.49 -11.80 5.39
C SER A 62 -26.24 -12.81 4.51
N PHE A 63 -27.57 -12.77 4.53
CA PHE A 63 -28.41 -13.60 3.65
C PHE A 63 -28.20 -13.32 2.15
N GLU A 64 -27.67 -12.15 1.83
CA GLU A 64 -27.45 -11.69 0.45
C GLU A 64 -26.11 -12.14 -0.12
N ARG A 65 -25.25 -12.79 0.69
CA ARG A 65 -23.92 -13.27 0.27
C ARG A 65 -23.81 -14.78 0.39
N SER A 66 -23.10 -15.37 -0.57
CA SER A 66 -22.75 -16.78 -0.56
C SER A 66 -21.70 -17.10 0.50
N GLU A 67 -21.62 -18.38 0.90
CA GLU A 67 -20.57 -18.84 1.82
C GLU A 67 -19.17 -18.56 1.27
N GLN A 68 -19.00 -18.63 -0.05
CA GLN A 68 -17.73 -18.35 -0.71
C GLN A 68 -17.33 -16.87 -0.60
N GLU A 69 -18.27 -15.95 -0.79
CA GLU A 69 -18.01 -14.50 -0.63
C GLU A 69 -17.64 -14.16 0.81
N ASP A 70 -18.29 -14.78 1.80
CA ASP A 70 -17.90 -14.62 3.21
C ASP A 70 -16.48 -15.16 3.48
N ILE A 71 -16.10 -16.29 2.88
CA ILE A 71 -14.72 -16.82 2.98
C ILE A 71 -13.74 -15.81 2.36
N PHE A 72 -14.02 -15.26 1.19
CA PHE A 72 -13.14 -14.30 0.54
C PHE A 72 -13.01 -13.00 1.34
N LEU A 73 -14.12 -12.48 1.88
CA LEU A 73 -14.09 -11.31 2.74
C LEU A 73 -13.24 -11.57 3.98
N SER A 74 -13.33 -12.78 4.54
CA SER A 74 -12.57 -13.19 5.71
C SER A 74 -11.07 -13.29 5.47
N VAL A 75 -10.67 -13.87 4.32
CA VAL A 75 -9.27 -14.00 3.91
C VAL A 75 -8.69 -12.63 3.56
N LEU A 76 -9.43 -11.80 2.83
CA LEU A 76 -9.03 -10.43 2.54
C LEU A 76 -8.77 -9.66 3.83
N ASN A 77 -9.72 -9.69 4.77
CA ASN A 77 -9.57 -9.03 6.07
C ASN A 77 -8.30 -9.50 6.77
N ALA A 78 -8.15 -10.80 7.04
CA ALA A 78 -7.04 -11.29 7.84
C ALA A 78 -5.67 -11.15 7.14
N SER A 79 -5.61 -11.35 5.83
CA SER A 79 -4.35 -11.28 5.06
C SER A 79 -3.68 -9.91 5.14
N VAL A 80 -4.49 -8.84 5.11
CA VAL A 80 -4.02 -7.45 5.18
C VAL A 80 -4.33 -6.83 6.53
N SER A 81 -4.35 -7.58 7.63
CA SER A 81 -4.59 -7.07 9.00
C SER A 81 -3.35 -7.17 9.89
N LEU A 82 -3.02 -6.11 10.63
CA LEU A 82 -2.05 -6.16 11.74
C LEU A 82 -2.76 -6.15 13.09
N PHE A 83 -3.95 -5.56 13.11
CA PHE A 83 -4.87 -5.65 14.23
C PHE A 83 -6.28 -5.82 13.70
N THR A 84 -6.87 -6.99 13.92
CA THR A 84 -8.26 -7.28 13.55
C THR A 84 -9.13 -7.23 14.79
N VAL A 85 -10.05 -6.27 14.85
CA VAL A 85 -11.08 -6.23 15.88
C VAL A 85 -12.22 -7.15 15.47
N PHE A 86 -12.30 -8.32 16.08
CA PHE A 86 -13.40 -9.25 15.90
C PHE A 86 -14.49 -8.99 16.94
N ARG A 87 -15.59 -8.33 16.54
CA ARG A 87 -16.72 -8.00 17.43
C ARG A 87 -17.77 -9.10 17.39
N MET A 88 -18.13 -9.60 18.55
CA MET A 88 -19.07 -10.72 18.70
C MET A 88 -19.93 -10.59 19.95
N GLU A 89 -21.08 -11.26 19.95
CA GLU A 89 -21.95 -11.39 21.12
C GLU A 89 -21.39 -12.44 22.09
N SER A 90 -21.80 -12.37 23.36
CA SER A 90 -21.39 -13.33 24.41
C SER A 90 -21.91 -14.75 24.18
N ARG A 91 -22.98 -14.89 23.40
CA ARG A 91 -23.55 -16.19 23.07
C ARG A 91 -22.79 -16.84 21.92
N PHE A 92 -22.16 -17.96 22.23
CA PHE A 92 -21.51 -18.82 21.26
C PHE A 92 -22.54 -19.72 20.57
N ASP A 93 -23.10 -19.26 19.47
CA ASP A 93 -24.03 -20.02 18.65
C ASP A 93 -23.32 -20.77 17.51
N LYS A 94 -24.11 -21.50 16.72
CA LYS A 94 -23.64 -22.20 15.51
C LYS A 94 -23.09 -21.25 14.44
N ASP A 95 -23.43 -19.97 14.50
CA ASP A 95 -22.97 -18.99 13.51
C ASP A 95 -21.47 -18.70 13.71
N ILE A 96 -21.02 -18.61 14.97
CA ILE A 96 -19.60 -18.45 15.31
C ILE A 96 -18.79 -19.69 14.92
N ASP A 97 -19.29 -20.90 15.19
CA ASP A 97 -18.63 -22.13 14.76
C ASP A 97 -18.54 -22.21 13.23
N GLY A 98 -19.62 -21.85 12.54
CA GLY A 98 -19.65 -21.74 11.07
C GLY A 98 -18.67 -20.69 10.55
N LEU A 99 -18.48 -19.58 11.25
CA LEU A 99 -17.52 -18.57 10.88
C LEU A 99 -16.07 -19.05 11.03
N PHE A 100 -15.74 -19.68 12.16
CA PHE A 100 -14.40 -20.26 12.34
C PHE A 100 -14.11 -21.36 11.31
N SER A 101 -15.12 -22.14 10.93
CA SER A 101 -15.01 -23.07 9.81
C SER A 101 -14.70 -22.36 8.48
N ARG A 102 -15.33 -21.22 8.20
CA ARG A 102 -15.03 -20.41 7.00
C ARG A 102 -13.61 -19.86 7.01
N PHE A 103 -13.12 -19.36 8.14
CA PHE A 103 -11.71 -18.98 8.28
C PHE A 103 -10.78 -20.15 8.00
N GLN A 104 -11.06 -21.31 8.59
CA GLN A 104 -10.26 -22.51 8.40
C GLN A 104 -10.21 -22.94 6.92
N LYS A 105 -11.33 -22.82 6.18
CA LYS A 105 -11.37 -23.03 4.73
C LYS A 105 -10.52 -22.00 3.98
N GLY A 106 -10.53 -20.74 4.45
CA GLY A 106 -9.77 -19.63 3.88
C GLY A 106 -8.25 -19.75 4.01
N VAL A 107 -7.74 -20.45 5.02
CA VAL A 107 -6.30 -20.66 5.28
C VAL A 107 -5.57 -21.18 4.05
N GLN A 108 -6.24 -21.98 3.22
CA GLN A 108 -5.61 -22.63 2.08
C GLN A 108 -5.50 -21.75 0.82
N LEU A 109 -6.15 -20.58 0.80
CA LEU A 109 -6.32 -19.79 -0.42
C LEU A 109 -5.12 -18.88 -0.74
N ILE A 110 -4.53 -18.25 0.28
CA ILE A 110 -3.40 -17.35 0.08
C ILE A 110 -2.28 -17.79 1.01
N LYS A 111 -1.13 -18.18 0.44
CA LYS A 111 0.01 -18.69 1.20
C LYS A 111 1.32 -18.14 0.68
N ASN A 112 2.36 -18.28 1.50
CA ASN A 112 3.76 -18.07 1.15
C ASN A 112 4.11 -16.61 0.80
N ASP A 113 3.48 -15.64 1.46
CA ASP A 113 3.96 -14.26 1.44
C ASP A 113 4.20 -13.78 2.88
N PRO A 114 5.46 -13.46 3.27
CA PRO A 114 5.79 -13.05 4.63
C PRO A 114 5.17 -11.71 5.03
N ARG A 115 4.57 -10.97 4.08
CA ARG A 115 3.91 -9.68 4.33
C ARG A 115 2.44 -9.84 4.77
N LEU A 116 1.84 -11.01 4.56
CA LEU A 116 0.44 -11.29 4.89
C LEU A 116 0.31 -11.99 6.24
N PHE A 117 -0.89 -11.96 6.82
CA PHE A 117 -1.27 -12.78 7.99
C PHE A 117 -0.39 -12.58 9.23
N ARG A 118 0.03 -11.33 9.46
CA ARG A 118 0.92 -10.94 10.57
C ARG A 118 0.17 -10.38 11.78
N GLY A 119 -1.16 -10.37 11.75
CA GLY A 119 -1.95 -9.56 12.67
C GLY A 119 -2.34 -10.23 13.97
N LEU A 120 -2.64 -9.40 14.97
CA LEU A 120 -3.29 -9.80 16.21
C LEU A 120 -4.81 -9.90 16.01
N LEU A 121 -5.42 -11.00 16.43
CA LEU A 121 -6.88 -11.11 16.55
C LEU A 121 -7.35 -10.57 17.91
N PHE A 122 -7.98 -9.40 17.92
CA PHE A 122 -8.59 -8.82 19.10
C PHE A 122 -10.08 -9.17 19.15
N MET A 123 -10.45 -10.19 19.93
CA MET A 123 -11.83 -10.63 20.12
C MET A 123 -12.53 -9.76 21.16
N SER A 124 -13.43 -8.88 20.71
CA SER A 124 -14.25 -8.00 21.54
C SER A 124 -15.65 -8.61 21.70
N VAL A 125 -15.88 -9.21 22.86
CA VAL A 125 -17.18 -9.77 23.25
C VAL A 125 -18.03 -8.65 23.84
N ILE A 126 -19.12 -8.30 23.17
CA ILE A 126 -19.92 -7.11 23.46
C ILE A 126 -20.97 -7.37 24.54
N ASP A 127 -21.39 -6.30 25.22
CA ASP A 127 -22.46 -6.27 26.21
C ASP A 127 -22.31 -7.29 27.35
N VAL A 128 -21.06 -7.46 27.81
CA VAL A 128 -20.74 -8.38 28.92
C VAL A 128 -20.89 -7.67 30.25
N ASN A 129 -21.68 -8.26 31.16
CA ASN A 129 -21.70 -7.84 32.55
C ASN A 129 -20.37 -8.22 33.21
N MET A 130 -19.75 -7.28 33.95
CA MET A 130 -18.44 -7.50 34.56
C MET A 130 -18.40 -8.67 35.55
N ASN A 131 -19.54 -9.03 36.15
CA ASN A 131 -19.64 -10.21 37.02
C ASN A 131 -19.50 -11.52 36.24
N ASP A 132 -19.86 -11.54 34.96
CA ASP A 132 -19.84 -12.74 34.10
C ASP A 132 -18.56 -12.85 33.27
N ARG A 133 -17.68 -11.84 33.34
CA ARG A 133 -16.46 -11.74 32.53
C ARG A 133 -15.61 -13.01 32.57
N LEU A 134 -15.37 -13.56 33.75
CA LEU A 134 -14.53 -14.76 33.90
C LEU A 134 -15.16 -15.98 33.22
N GLY A 135 -16.47 -16.16 33.33
CA GLY A 135 -17.19 -17.24 32.67
C GLY A 135 -17.09 -17.13 31.15
N VAL A 136 -17.37 -15.95 30.61
CA VAL A 136 -17.30 -15.69 29.16
C VAL A 136 -15.89 -15.93 28.59
N VAL A 137 -14.85 -15.47 29.30
CA VAL A 137 -13.45 -15.69 28.89
C VAL A 137 -13.10 -17.17 28.91
N ASN A 138 -13.47 -17.90 29.96
CA ASN A 138 -13.17 -19.32 30.10
C ASN A 138 -13.87 -20.16 29.02
N ASP A 139 -15.15 -19.86 28.73
CA ASP A 139 -15.91 -20.56 27.70
C ASP A 139 -15.32 -20.33 26.30
N LEU A 140 -14.94 -19.08 26.00
CA LEU A 140 -14.30 -18.75 24.73
C LEU A 140 -12.93 -19.42 24.61
N ALA A 141 -12.11 -19.37 25.66
CA ALA A 141 -10.80 -20.02 25.67
C ALA A 141 -10.93 -21.53 25.49
N ALA A 142 -11.89 -22.19 26.16
CA ALA A 142 -12.15 -23.61 25.98
C ALA A 142 -12.55 -23.97 24.54
N LYS A 143 -13.39 -23.14 23.90
CA LYS A 143 -13.76 -23.33 22.48
C LYS A 143 -12.58 -23.14 21.54
N LEU A 144 -11.78 -22.10 21.72
CA LEU A 144 -10.57 -21.89 20.91
C LEU A 144 -9.58 -23.05 21.09
N ASN A 145 -9.41 -23.54 22.31
CA ASN A 145 -8.60 -24.74 22.60
C ASN A 145 -9.13 -25.99 21.90
N ALA A 146 -10.44 -26.21 21.88
CA ALA A 146 -11.01 -27.33 21.11
C ALA A 146 -10.72 -27.21 19.61
N ILE A 147 -10.78 -26.00 19.04
CA ILE A 147 -10.40 -25.75 17.64
C ILE A 147 -8.91 -26.05 17.43
N PHE A 148 -8.04 -25.61 18.34
CA PHE A 148 -6.61 -25.91 18.29
C PHE A 148 -6.32 -27.41 18.35
N GLU A 149 -6.96 -28.13 19.27
CA GLU A 149 -6.77 -29.57 19.44
C GLU A 149 -7.26 -30.39 18.24
N SER A 150 -8.31 -29.92 17.56
CA SER A 150 -8.84 -30.58 16.36
C SER A 150 -7.96 -30.40 15.12
N SER A 151 -7.14 -29.35 15.07
CA SER A 151 -6.41 -28.89 13.89
C SER A 151 -4.91 -28.77 14.18
N ARG A 152 -4.32 -29.86 14.69
CA ARG A 152 -3.08 -29.94 15.50
C ARG A 152 -1.81 -29.23 15.01
N GLU A 153 -1.73 -28.72 13.79
CA GLU A 153 -0.55 -27.94 13.32
C GLU A 153 -0.89 -26.79 12.36
N GLN A 154 -2.10 -26.73 11.78
CA GLN A 154 -2.51 -25.70 10.81
C GLN A 154 -3.94 -25.26 11.09
N ASN A 155 -4.10 -24.24 11.95
CA ASN A 155 -5.39 -23.63 12.23
C ASN A 155 -5.40 -22.16 11.79
N PHE A 156 -6.59 -21.58 11.65
CA PHE A 156 -6.71 -20.20 11.20
C PHE A 156 -6.00 -19.19 12.10
N LEU A 157 -5.88 -19.42 13.41
CA LEU A 157 -5.18 -18.48 14.31
C LEU A 157 -3.67 -18.50 14.06
N THR A 158 -3.06 -19.69 13.95
CA THR A 158 -1.64 -19.80 13.64
C THR A 158 -1.31 -19.29 12.24
N GLU A 159 -2.17 -19.57 11.27
CA GLU A 159 -1.93 -19.26 9.86
C GLU A 159 -2.33 -17.84 9.47
N MET A 160 -3.40 -17.28 10.05
CA MET A 160 -3.90 -15.95 9.69
C MET A 160 -3.50 -14.84 10.65
N TYR A 161 -3.24 -15.19 11.91
CA TYR A 161 -3.02 -14.24 13.00
C TYR A 161 -1.73 -14.51 13.77
N ALA A 162 -0.79 -15.26 13.18
CA ALA A 162 0.49 -15.62 13.80
C ALA A 162 0.35 -16.24 15.22
N GLY A 163 -0.77 -16.89 15.51
CA GLY A 163 -1.09 -17.46 16.83
C GLY A 163 -1.46 -16.42 17.89
N GLN A 164 -1.60 -15.15 17.54
CA GLN A 164 -1.85 -14.05 18.45
C GLN A 164 -3.36 -13.79 18.58
N VAL A 165 -3.88 -13.94 19.79
CA VAL A 165 -5.27 -13.64 20.12
C VAL A 165 -5.37 -12.94 21.47
N THR A 166 -6.25 -11.96 21.56
CA THR A 166 -6.60 -11.28 22.81
C THR A 166 -8.11 -11.27 22.97
N ILE A 167 -8.60 -11.67 24.14
CA ILE A 167 -10.02 -11.66 24.47
C ILE A 167 -10.31 -10.47 25.38
N ASN A 168 -11.23 -9.62 24.95
CA ASN A 168 -11.76 -8.52 25.72
C ASN A 168 -13.28 -8.68 25.91
N CYS A 169 -13.73 -8.56 27.15
CA CYS A 169 -15.15 -8.45 27.46
C CYS A 169 -15.49 -6.96 27.56
N THR A 170 -16.16 -6.46 26.53
CA THR A 170 -16.55 -5.06 26.44
C THR A 170 -17.82 -4.82 27.25
N PRO A 171 -17.83 -3.86 28.19
CA PRO A 171 -19.02 -3.49 28.97
C PRO A 171 -20.20 -3.04 28.08
N PRO A 172 -21.43 -2.98 28.62
CA PRO A 172 -22.61 -2.57 27.86
C PRO A 172 -22.43 -1.22 27.17
N PHE A 173 -22.92 -1.15 25.93
CA PHE A 173 -22.85 0.08 25.13
C PHE A 173 -23.46 1.30 25.86
N GLY A 174 -22.83 2.47 25.70
CA GLY A 174 -23.30 3.73 26.28
C GLY A 174 -22.90 3.97 27.74
N THR A 175 -22.22 3.01 28.38
CA THR A 175 -21.66 3.17 29.73
C THR A 175 -20.31 3.87 29.71
N VAL A 176 -19.87 4.43 30.85
CA VAL A 176 -18.53 5.03 30.97
C VAL A 176 -17.47 3.93 30.87
N GLU A 177 -17.76 2.77 31.45
CA GLU A 177 -16.93 1.58 31.47
C GLU A 177 -16.65 1.07 30.04
N TYR A 178 -17.60 1.20 29.11
CA TYR A 178 -17.39 0.88 27.69
C TYR A 178 -16.21 1.66 27.10
N TYR A 179 -16.21 2.98 27.26
CA TYR A 179 -15.15 3.83 26.73
C TYR A 179 -13.83 3.63 27.47
N GLN A 180 -13.89 3.43 28.80
CA GLN A 180 -12.71 3.08 29.58
C GLN A 180 -12.09 1.76 29.12
N SER A 181 -12.88 0.73 28.81
CA SER A 181 -12.36 -0.53 28.27
C SER A 181 -11.76 -0.35 26.88
N MET A 182 -12.41 0.43 26.00
CA MET A 182 -11.85 0.76 24.68
C MET A 182 -10.47 1.43 24.80
N GLU A 183 -10.35 2.42 25.68
CA GLU A 183 -9.07 3.12 25.93
C GLU A 183 -8.03 2.21 26.60
N ASN A 184 -8.43 1.44 27.61
CA ASN A 184 -7.49 0.68 28.43
C ASN A 184 -7.06 -0.65 27.82
N ASP A 185 -7.86 -1.22 26.92
CA ASP A 185 -7.62 -2.54 26.34
C ASP A 185 -7.30 -2.42 24.85
N ALA A 186 -8.27 -1.99 24.03
CA ALA A 186 -8.13 -1.98 22.58
C ALA A 186 -7.13 -0.93 22.09
N ALA A 187 -7.20 0.30 22.60
CA ALA A 187 -6.26 1.35 22.21
C ALA A 187 -4.84 1.04 22.69
N LYS A 188 -4.66 0.46 23.89
CA LYS A 188 -3.34 0.02 24.35
C LYS A 188 -2.76 -1.10 23.48
N ALA A 189 -3.55 -2.09 23.09
CA ALA A 189 -3.11 -3.16 22.20
C ALA A 189 -2.77 -2.64 20.79
N LEU A 190 -3.54 -1.68 20.27
CA LEU A 190 -3.20 -1.01 19.02
C LEU A 190 -1.89 -0.22 19.15
N LEU A 191 -1.72 0.54 20.25
CA LEU A 191 -0.52 1.33 20.48
C LEU A 191 0.74 0.48 20.67
N SER A 192 0.65 -0.73 21.25
CA SER A 192 1.80 -1.63 21.32
C SER A 192 2.27 -2.05 19.92
N ILE A 193 1.32 -2.38 19.03
CA ILE A 193 1.64 -2.68 17.62
C ILE A 193 2.23 -1.45 16.92
N VAL A 194 1.68 -0.25 17.17
CA VAL A 194 2.20 0.99 16.60
C VAL A 194 3.64 1.29 17.03
N ARG A 195 3.98 0.96 18.28
CA ARG A 195 5.34 1.12 18.81
C ARG A 195 6.31 0.08 18.26
N GLU A 196 5.83 -1.12 17.97
CA GLU A 196 6.57 -2.21 17.33
C GLU A 196 6.57 -2.05 15.79
N ALA A 197 6.88 -0.83 15.30
CA ALA A 197 6.77 -0.39 13.90
C ALA A 197 7.39 -1.34 12.86
N ALA A 198 8.33 -2.21 13.27
CA ALA A 198 8.92 -3.26 12.45
C ALA A 198 7.90 -4.25 11.83
N THR A 199 6.66 -4.30 12.32
CA THR A 199 5.61 -5.20 11.84
C THR A 199 4.79 -4.64 10.67
N GLY A 200 4.91 -3.33 10.37
CA GLY A 200 4.19 -2.61 9.33
C GLY A 200 4.61 -2.89 7.88
N PHE A 201 4.05 -2.11 6.94
CA PHE A 201 4.57 -1.93 5.59
C PHE A 201 5.40 -0.67 5.60
N SER A 202 6.57 -0.72 4.97
CA SER A 202 7.50 0.42 4.90
C SER A 202 6.94 1.67 4.20
N THR A 203 5.83 1.56 3.47
CA THR A 203 5.14 2.72 2.89
C THR A 203 3.66 2.40 2.68
N GLY A 204 2.83 3.43 2.61
CA GLY A 204 1.43 3.29 2.16
C GLY A 204 1.32 2.73 0.73
N LYS A 205 2.31 2.98 -0.14
CA LYS A 205 2.36 2.38 -1.48
C LYS A 205 2.56 0.86 -1.41
N ALA A 206 3.49 0.41 -0.58
CA ALA A 206 3.75 -1.03 -0.39
C ALA A 206 2.50 -1.76 0.14
N PHE A 207 1.77 -1.13 1.07
CA PHE A 207 0.45 -1.61 1.50
C PHE A 207 -0.55 -1.69 0.34
N LEU A 208 -0.72 -0.59 -0.41
CA LEU A 208 -1.67 -0.53 -1.52
C LEU A 208 -1.37 -1.57 -2.61
N ASP A 209 -0.10 -1.75 -2.96
CA ASP A 209 0.32 -2.74 -3.94
C ASP A 209 0.04 -4.15 -3.44
N CYS A 210 0.30 -4.43 -2.15
CA CYS A 210 -0.04 -5.72 -1.54
C CYS A 210 -1.55 -5.98 -1.57
N LEU A 211 -2.37 -5.00 -1.13
CA LEU A 211 -3.82 -5.08 -1.15
C LEU A 211 -4.37 -5.34 -2.56
N ARG A 212 -3.82 -4.67 -3.57
CA ARG A 212 -4.19 -4.88 -4.98
C ARG A 212 -3.91 -6.30 -5.46
N ILE A 213 -2.75 -6.88 -5.10
CA ILE A 213 -2.42 -8.26 -5.46
C ILE A 213 -3.40 -9.22 -4.81
N VAL A 214 -3.66 -9.06 -3.51
CA VAL A 214 -4.60 -9.92 -2.77
C VAL A 214 -5.99 -9.85 -3.40
N LEU A 215 -6.49 -8.65 -3.67
CA LEU A 215 -7.79 -8.46 -4.34
C LEU A 215 -7.83 -9.08 -5.74
N ALA A 216 -6.78 -8.90 -6.54
CA ALA A 216 -6.70 -9.50 -7.87
C ALA A 216 -6.71 -11.02 -7.82
N LYS A 217 -5.96 -11.62 -6.89
CA LYS A 217 -5.93 -13.07 -6.68
C LYS A 217 -7.28 -13.63 -6.26
N ILE A 218 -7.94 -12.99 -5.30
CA ILE A 218 -9.30 -13.37 -4.89
C ILE A 218 -10.27 -13.25 -6.07
N SER A 219 -10.21 -12.16 -6.84
CA SER A 219 -11.11 -11.92 -7.97
C SER A 219 -10.92 -12.91 -9.12
N MET A 220 -9.68 -13.35 -9.34
CA MET A 220 -9.32 -14.31 -10.38
C MET A 220 -9.33 -15.77 -9.89
N LEU A 221 -9.61 -16.01 -8.61
CA LEU A 221 -9.50 -17.31 -7.95
C LEU A 221 -8.09 -17.94 -8.12
N ASP A 222 -7.05 -17.09 -8.11
CA ASP A 222 -5.66 -17.49 -8.30
C ASP A 222 -4.93 -17.67 -6.97
N TRP A 223 -4.83 -18.92 -6.53
CA TRP A 223 -4.21 -19.34 -5.27
C TRP A 223 -2.72 -19.68 -5.40
N THR A 224 -2.09 -19.34 -6.52
CA THR A 224 -0.63 -19.49 -6.67
C THR A 224 0.15 -18.49 -5.81
N SER A 225 1.46 -18.68 -5.62
CA SER A 225 2.31 -17.75 -4.87
C SER A 225 2.22 -16.30 -5.39
N MET A 226 2.39 -15.31 -4.50
CA MET A 226 2.38 -13.88 -4.83
C MET A 226 3.70 -13.38 -5.46
N ASP A 227 4.75 -14.20 -5.52
CA ASP A 227 6.10 -13.78 -5.94
C ASP A 227 6.11 -13.17 -7.35
N LYS A 228 5.52 -13.87 -8.33
CA LYS A 228 5.50 -13.43 -9.73
C LYS A 228 4.68 -12.15 -9.91
N SER A 229 3.52 -12.06 -9.27
CA SER A 229 2.65 -10.86 -9.34
C SER A 229 3.31 -9.65 -8.70
N THR A 230 4.01 -9.86 -7.58
CA THR A 230 4.79 -8.81 -6.91
C THR A 230 5.94 -8.32 -7.79
N GLN A 231 6.72 -9.25 -8.37
CA GLN A 231 7.79 -8.91 -9.30
C GLN A 231 7.26 -8.15 -10.52
N TYR A 232 6.13 -8.58 -11.09
CA TYR A 232 5.53 -7.91 -12.24
C TYR A 232 5.10 -6.47 -11.91
N LEU A 233 4.49 -6.24 -10.75
CA LEU A 233 4.11 -4.90 -10.30
C LEU A 233 5.33 -4.00 -10.07
N VAL A 234 6.37 -4.52 -9.43
CA VAL A 234 7.63 -3.77 -9.23
C VAL A 234 8.26 -3.41 -10.57
N ILE A 235 8.35 -4.37 -11.50
CA ILE A 235 8.89 -4.15 -12.84
C ILE A 235 8.03 -3.13 -13.61
N SER A 236 6.71 -3.21 -13.51
CA SER A 236 5.78 -2.29 -14.16
C SER A 236 5.96 -0.86 -13.63
N ASP A 237 6.01 -0.68 -12.31
CA ASP A 237 6.22 0.63 -11.65
C ASP A 237 7.58 1.23 -12.05
N VAL A 238 8.64 0.41 -12.06
CA VAL A 238 9.97 0.85 -12.51
C VAL A 238 9.94 1.24 -13.99
N LYS A 239 9.37 0.42 -14.87
CA LYS A 239 9.25 0.73 -16.30
C LYS A 239 8.46 2.01 -16.56
N GLN A 240 7.43 2.25 -15.77
CA GLN A 240 6.59 3.45 -15.86
C GLN A 240 7.36 4.72 -15.48
N LYS A 241 8.18 4.65 -14.42
CA LYS A 241 8.92 5.81 -13.87
C LYS A 241 10.25 6.06 -14.57
N LEU A 242 10.89 5.01 -15.09
CA LEU A 242 12.25 5.05 -15.62
C LEU A 242 12.44 6.14 -16.70
N PRO A 243 11.56 6.31 -17.71
CA PRO A 243 11.74 7.36 -18.73
C PRO A 243 11.78 8.77 -18.13
N GLY A 244 10.91 9.06 -17.15
CA GLY A 244 10.87 10.35 -16.47
C GLY A 244 12.12 10.60 -15.64
N ILE A 245 12.59 9.58 -14.94
CA ILE A 245 13.82 9.64 -14.14
C ILE A 245 15.05 9.82 -15.03
N LEU A 246 15.17 9.05 -16.12
CA LEU A 246 16.29 9.16 -17.06
C LEU A 246 16.34 10.54 -17.72
N ARG A 247 15.18 11.12 -18.06
CA ARG A 247 15.11 12.45 -18.68
C ARG A 247 15.46 13.58 -17.72
N THR A 248 14.99 13.50 -16.48
CA THR A 248 14.98 14.67 -15.56
C THR A 248 15.94 14.54 -14.39
N GLY A 249 16.49 13.35 -14.14
CA GLY A 249 17.28 13.04 -12.94
C GLY A 249 16.47 12.97 -11.64
N CYS A 250 15.13 13.03 -11.74
CA CYS A 250 14.21 13.04 -10.60
C CYS A 250 12.92 12.29 -10.95
N HIS A 251 12.15 11.91 -9.92
CA HIS A 251 10.82 11.37 -10.15
C HIS A 251 9.85 12.53 -10.44
N VAL A 252 9.03 12.37 -11.48
CA VAL A 252 8.02 13.37 -11.90
C VAL A 252 6.74 12.64 -12.30
N PRO A 253 5.54 13.26 -12.14
CA PRO A 253 4.29 12.67 -12.59
C PRO A 253 4.33 12.31 -14.06
N GLN A 254 3.83 11.12 -14.41
CA GLN A 254 3.99 10.60 -15.78
C GLN A 254 3.33 11.47 -16.85
N THR A 255 2.23 12.14 -16.50
CA THR A 255 1.54 13.09 -17.38
C THR A 255 2.40 14.29 -17.75
N LEU A 256 3.42 14.62 -16.95
CA LEU A 256 4.31 15.75 -17.15
C LEU A 256 5.66 15.34 -17.72
N VAL A 257 5.90 14.03 -17.91
CA VAL A 257 7.19 13.53 -18.45
C VAL A 257 7.46 14.05 -19.85
N ALA A 258 6.44 14.35 -20.65
CA ALA A 258 6.63 14.93 -21.99
C ALA A 258 6.91 16.45 -21.97
N ASP A 259 6.65 17.14 -20.86
CA ASP A 259 6.72 18.60 -20.81
C ASP A 259 8.16 19.10 -20.85
N ALA A 260 8.40 20.13 -21.67
CA ALA A 260 9.70 20.76 -21.80
C ALA A 260 10.18 21.40 -20.49
N THR A 261 9.26 21.99 -19.71
CA THR A 261 9.58 22.65 -18.44
C THR A 261 8.70 22.09 -17.33
N ILE A 262 9.32 21.47 -16.33
CA ILE A 262 8.66 20.97 -15.12
C ILE A 262 9.04 21.86 -13.94
N SER A 263 8.03 22.34 -13.20
CA SER A 263 8.21 23.13 -11.98
C SER A 263 9.03 22.36 -10.93
N SER A 264 9.90 23.05 -10.21
CA SER A 264 10.78 22.44 -9.18
C SER A 264 10.00 21.73 -8.07
N GLY A 265 8.81 22.24 -7.70
CA GLY A 265 7.95 21.63 -6.68
C GLY A 265 7.32 20.28 -7.08
N LEU A 266 7.38 19.92 -8.36
CA LEU A 266 6.86 18.65 -8.89
C LEU A 266 7.97 17.61 -9.12
N LYS A 267 9.22 17.98 -8.84
CA LYS A 267 10.39 17.12 -8.97
C LYS A 267 10.70 16.50 -7.62
N GLU A 268 10.52 15.20 -7.52
CA GLU A 268 10.82 14.43 -6.32
C GLU A 268 12.21 13.78 -6.42
N SER A 269 12.97 13.82 -5.34
CA SER A 269 14.27 13.16 -5.29
C SER A 269 14.10 11.64 -5.41
N VAL A 270 14.95 11.01 -6.23
CA VAL A 270 15.10 9.54 -6.21
C VAL A 270 15.93 9.20 -4.98
N LEU A 271 15.43 8.31 -4.12
CA LEU A 271 16.08 7.91 -2.88
C LEU A 271 16.60 6.48 -2.98
N GLN A 272 17.68 6.19 -2.26
CA GLN A 272 18.23 4.84 -2.16
C GLN A 272 17.35 3.97 -1.26
N VAL A 273 17.01 2.76 -1.73
CA VAL A 273 16.11 1.82 -1.04
C VAL A 273 16.62 1.55 0.39
N GLY A 274 15.74 1.68 1.37
CA GLY A 274 16.07 1.47 2.80
C GLY A 274 16.73 2.67 3.49
N THR A 275 16.95 3.78 2.78
CA THR A 275 17.52 5.01 3.32
C THR A 275 16.69 6.21 2.87
N ARG A 276 16.90 7.38 3.50
CA ARG A 276 16.36 8.66 3.01
C ARG A 276 17.38 9.42 2.16
N ASP A 277 18.48 8.78 1.82
CA ASP A 277 19.57 9.43 1.09
C ASP A 277 19.21 9.53 -0.38
N LYS A 278 19.51 10.70 -0.96
CA LYS A 278 19.33 10.94 -2.38
C LYS A 278 20.25 9.99 -3.16
N LEU A 279 19.66 9.22 -4.06
CA LEU A 279 20.41 8.38 -4.98
C LEU A 279 21.19 9.29 -5.94
N VAL A 280 22.52 9.29 -5.81
CA VAL A 280 23.43 9.98 -6.71
C VAL A 280 24.14 8.94 -7.56
N VAL A 281 23.74 8.81 -8.81
CA VAL A 281 24.41 7.95 -9.78
C VAL A 281 25.51 8.75 -10.47
N SER A 282 26.76 8.58 -10.03
CA SER A 282 27.89 9.21 -10.70
C SER A 282 28.31 8.38 -11.92
N LEU A 283 28.75 9.06 -12.99
CA LEU A 283 29.27 8.39 -14.19
C LEU A 283 30.42 7.42 -13.83
N THR A 284 31.30 7.83 -12.92
CA THR A 284 32.42 7.01 -12.44
C THR A 284 31.92 5.72 -11.79
N ALA A 285 30.93 5.80 -10.89
CA ALA A 285 30.34 4.63 -10.26
C ALA A 285 29.64 3.71 -11.28
N THR A 286 28.93 4.29 -12.26
CA THR A 286 28.28 3.52 -13.33
C THR A 286 29.30 2.77 -14.19
N CYS A 287 30.40 3.42 -14.58
CA CYS A 287 31.49 2.79 -15.34
C CYS A 287 32.19 1.68 -14.55
N GLN A 288 32.34 1.83 -13.22
CA GLN A 288 32.90 0.79 -12.35
C GLN A 288 31.95 -0.41 -12.21
N ALA A 289 30.66 -0.17 -12.03
CA ALA A 289 29.65 -1.22 -11.89
C ALA A 289 29.43 -1.98 -13.22
N TYR A 290 29.60 -1.31 -14.35
CA TYR A 290 29.39 -1.88 -15.68
C TYR A 290 30.59 -1.64 -16.62
N PRO A 291 31.72 -2.34 -16.40
CA PRO A 291 32.97 -2.08 -17.14
C PRO A 291 32.82 -2.22 -18.67
N GLY A 292 31.97 -3.15 -19.13
CA GLY A 292 31.70 -3.38 -20.55
C GLY A 292 31.03 -2.21 -21.28
N PHE A 293 30.42 -1.27 -20.54
CA PHE A 293 29.80 -0.06 -21.09
C PHE A 293 30.61 1.21 -20.82
N ALA A 294 31.69 1.13 -20.03
CA ALA A 294 32.44 2.28 -19.57
C ALA A 294 32.92 3.19 -20.72
N THR A 295 33.48 2.61 -21.79
CA THR A 295 33.95 3.35 -22.96
C THR A 295 32.83 4.12 -23.66
N LYS A 296 31.63 3.51 -23.79
CA LYS A 296 30.45 4.16 -24.40
C LYS A 296 29.91 5.28 -23.51
N CYS A 297 29.82 5.03 -22.20
CA CYS A 297 29.37 6.04 -21.23
C CYS A 297 30.32 7.24 -21.17
N MET A 298 31.64 7.02 -21.23
CA MET A 298 32.62 8.11 -21.27
C MET A 298 32.53 8.91 -22.58
N ALA A 299 32.34 8.26 -23.72
CA ALA A 299 32.16 8.95 -25.00
C ALA A 299 30.92 9.87 -25.02
N LEU A 300 29.85 9.49 -24.32
CA LEU A 300 28.63 10.30 -24.15
C LEU A 300 28.82 11.48 -23.19
N ASN A 301 29.82 11.42 -22.31
CA ASN A 301 30.16 12.50 -21.38
C ASN A 301 31.21 13.47 -21.96
N ASN A 302 31.48 13.40 -23.27
CA ASN A 302 32.37 14.35 -23.92
C ASN A 302 31.78 15.75 -23.87
N VAL A 303 32.37 16.60 -23.04
CA VAL A 303 32.12 18.04 -23.04
C VAL A 303 32.77 18.61 -24.29
N ILE A 304 31.95 19.00 -25.27
CA ILE A 304 32.43 19.69 -26.46
C ILE A 304 32.60 21.16 -26.11
N LEU A 305 33.84 21.64 -26.05
CA LEU A 305 34.15 23.07 -26.00
C LEU A 305 33.74 23.66 -27.35
N LEU A 306 32.63 24.40 -27.37
CA LEU A 306 32.15 25.08 -28.59
C LEU A 306 33.23 26.00 -29.15
N ASP A 307 34.03 26.63 -28.30
CA ASP A 307 35.15 27.51 -28.66
C ASP A 307 36.30 26.80 -29.39
N THR A 308 36.33 25.46 -29.37
CA THR A 308 37.33 24.64 -30.09
C THR A 308 36.80 24.09 -31.42
N ILE A 309 35.51 24.28 -31.70
CA ILE A 309 34.96 23.97 -33.01
C ILE A 309 35.11 25.23 -33.85
N ALA A 310 35.83 25.13 -34.96
CA ALA A 310 35.93 26.24 -35.90
C ALA A 310 34.53 26.56 -36.47
N ASP A 311 34.19 27.85 -36.58
CA ASP A 311 32.85 28.30 -36.98
C ASP A 311 32.41 27.71 -38.33
N ASP A 312 33.35 27.41 -39.21
CA ASP A 312 33.18 26.78 -40.52
C ASP A 312 32.93 25.26 -40.45
N ALA A 313 33.28 24.61 -39.34
CA ALA A 313 33.02 23.19 -39.11
C ALA A 313 31.59 22.93 -38.61
N ILE A 314 30.86 23.97 -38.18
CA ILE A 314 29.44 23.89 -37.85
C ILE A 314 28.61 24.43 -39.01
N ASP A 315 28.24 23.53 -39.92
CA ASP A 315 27.32 23.87 -41.00
C ASP A 315 25.88 24.01 -40.45
N PHE A 316 25.50 25.26 -40.14
CA PHE A 316 24.13 25.62 -39.81
C PHE A 316 23.20 25.67 -41.04
N GLY A 317 23.70 25.33 -42.24
CA GLY A 317 22.94 25.14 -43.45
C GLY A 317 22.44 26.42 -44.11
N PHE A 318 22.88 27.60 -43.66
CA PHE A 318 22.48 28.88 -44.25
C PHE A 318 23.50 29.99 -44.00
N ASP A 319 24.01 30.58 -45.08
CA ASP A 319 24.85 31.78 -45.01
C ASP A 319 23.95 33.02 -44.86
N VAL A 320 23.97 33.62 -43.67
CA VAL A 320 23.19 34.82 -43.33
C VAL A 320 23.62 36.05 -44.15
N THR A 321 24.77 36.00 -44.82
CA THR A 321 25.23 37.08 -45.71
C THR A 321 24.50 37.10 -47.04
N ALA A 322 23.76 36.04 -47.39
CA ALA A 322 22.96 35.95 -48.62
C ALA A 322 21.60 36.67 -48.54
N LEU A 323 21.21 37.22 -47.36
CA LEU A 323 19.96 37.95 -47.19
C LEU A 323 20.16 39.44 -47.54
N GLU A 324 19.78 39.82 -48.76
CA GLU A 324 19.89 41.19 -49.27
C GLU A 324 19.08 42.24 -48.48
N THR A 325 18.13 41.82 -47.64
CA THR A 325 17.27 42.72 -46.86
C THR A 325 17.47 42.56 -45.35
N ARG A 326 18.07 43.59 -44.75
CA ARG A 326 18.39 43.70 -43.31
C ARG A 326 17.16 43.98 -42.42
N SER A 327 16.06 43.26 -42.64
CA SER A 327 14.94 43.30 -41.70
C SER A 327 15.32 42.47 -40.48
N THR A 328 15.59 43.13 -39.34
CA THR A 328 15.83 42.48 -38.05
C THR A 328 14.72 41.48 -37.68
N LYS A 329 13.50 41.71 -38.18
CA LYS A 329 12.36 40.79 -38.01
C LYS A 329 12.54 39.48 -38.79
N GLN A 330 13.09 39.52 -40.00
CA GLN A 330 13.40 38.31 -40.78
C GLN A 330 14.57 37.54 -40.16
N ILE A 331 15.64 38.23 -39.75
CA ILE A 331 16.78 37.60 -39.04
C ILE A 331 16.29 36.92 -37.75
N HIS A 332 15.46 37.60 -36.96
CA HIS A 332 14.88 37.02 -35.76
C HIS A 332 13.99 35.80 -36.06
N THR A 333 13.15 35.87 -37.09
CA THR A 333 12.27 34.74 -37.49
C THR A 333 13.09 33.54 -37.94
N THR A 334 14.16 33.77 -38.70
CA THR A 334 15.08 32.74 -39.17
C THR A 334 15.89 32.13 -38.03
N LEU A 335 16.41 32.93 -37.09
CA LEU A 335 17.09 32.43 -35.89
C LEU A 335 16.15 31.59 -35.03
N VAL A 336 14.90 32.03 -34.82
CA VAL A 336 13.89 31.24 -34.09
C VAL A 336 13.56 29.92 -34.80
N ALA A 337 13.51 29.91 -36.14
CA ALA A 337 13.32 28.69 -36.91
C ALA A 337 14.53 27.73 -36.80
N LEU A 338 15.76 28.26 -36.83
CA LEU A 338 17.01 27.53 -36.63
C LEU A 338 17.11 26.92 -35.22
N PHE A 339 16.75 27.69 -34.19
CA PHE A 339 16.69 27.19 -32.81
C PHE A 339 15.61 26.11 -32.65
N LYS A 340 14.47 26.22 -33.33
CA LYS A 340 13.43 25.17 -33.36
C LYS A 340 13.89 23.91 -34.11
N LEU A 341 14.70 24.04 -35.16
CA LEU A 341 15.27 22.93 -35.93
C LEU A 341 16.37 22.19 -35.16
N SER A 342 17.23 22.92 -34.45
CA SER A 342 18.24 22.33 -33.55
C SER A 342 17.59 21.69 -32.32
N TRP A 343 16.48 22.22 -31.82
CA TRP A 343 15.66 21.55 -30.81
C TRP A 343 15.02 20.24 -31.33
N ARG A 344 14.66 20.16 -32.62
CA ARG A 344 14.19 18.90 -33.25
C ARG A 344 15.31 17.88 -33.43
N LYS A 345 16.56 18.29 -33.66
CA LYS A 345 17.73 17.37 -33.70
C LYS A 345 18.03 16.73 -32.34
N TRP A 346 17.59 17.34 -31.23
CA TRP A 346 17.66 16.74 -29.89
C TRP A 346 16.47 15.81 -29.57
N ASN A 347 15.45 15.78 -30.45
CA ASN A 347 14.19 15.05 -30.25
C ASN A 347 13.87 14.12 -31.45
N LEU A 348 14.86 13.44 -32.01
CA LEU A 348 14.67 12.34 -32.96
C LEU A 348 15.60 11.17 -32.60
N ALA A 349 15.20 10.42 -31.57
CA ALA A 349 15.06 8.99 -31.76
C ALA A 349 13.56 8.74 -31.94
N ASP A 350 13.10 8.81 -33.18
CA ASP A 350 11.98 7.98 -33.59
C ASP A 350 12.58 6.72 -34.25
N PRO A 351 11.98 5.55 -34.03
CA PRO A 351 12.60 4.26 -34.25
C PRO A 351 12.53 3.82 -35.71
N ASP A 352 13.64 3.31 -36.22
CA ASP A 352 13.64 2.14 -37.11
C ASP A 352 14.07 0.91 -36.29
#